data_AF-A0A945N2X6-F1
#
_entry.id   AF-A0A945N2X6-F1
#
_cell.length_a   1.000
_cell.length_b   1.000
_cell.length_c   1.000
_cell.angle_alpha   90.00
_cell.angle_beta   90.00
_cell.angle_gamma   90.00
#
_symmetry.space_group_name_H-M   'P 1'
#
loop_
_entity.id
_entity.type
_entity.pdbx_description
1 polymer ?
#
loop_
_entity_poly.entity_id
_entity_poly.type
_entity_poly.pdbx_seq_one_letter_code
_entity_poly.pdbx_strand_id
1 'polypeptide(L)' 'MTFSWLPGQSELNVQQDLLDTAAFAAKHYAATLDARAVFPGQTALTALAVFDEPIPEDPCDPGIVLETLATHGGPATTAS' A
#
# COMPACT_ATOMS: atom_id res chain seq x y z
N MET A 1 -5.70 -9.29 -36.34
CA MET A 1 -6.09 -7.89 -36.08
C MET A 1 -5.74 -7.60 -34.64
N THR A 2 -4.61 -6.94 -34.40
CA THR A 2 -4.18 -6.52 -33.06
C THR A 2 -4.80 -5.16 -32.75
N PHE A 3 -5.53 -5.07 -31.64
CA PHE A 3 -6.17 -3.84 -31.20
C PHE A 3 -5.15 -2.97 -30.46
N SER A 4 -4.89 -1.76 -30.98
CA SER A 4 -3.87 -0.82 -30.45
C SER A 4 -4.16 -0.28 -29.03
N TRP A 5 -5.30 -0.62 -28.44
CA TRP A 5 -5.75 -0.21 -27.10
C TRP A 5 -5.71 -1.34 -26.07
N LEU A 6 -5.30 -2.56 -26.48
CA LEU A 6 -5.07 -3.63 -25.53
C LEU A 6 -3.72 -3.38 -24.83
N PRO A 7 -3.68 -3.31 -23.49
CA PRO A 7 -2.42 -3.23 -22.78
C PRO A 7 -1.53 -4.42 -23.14
N GLY A 8 -0.23 -4.19 -23.21
CA GLY A 8 0.74 -5.26 -23.41
C GLY A 8 0.67 -6.27 -22.27
N GLN A 9 0.98 -7.54 -22.55
CA GLN A 9 0.99 -8.61 -21.53
C GLN A 9 1.86 -8.24 -20.31
N SER A 10 2.95 -7.49 -20.52
CA SER A 10 3.80 -6.99 -19.44
C SER A 10 3.09 -5.98 -18.53
N GLU A 11 2.24 -5.10 -19.08
CA GLU A 11 1.49 -4.12 -18.29
C GLU A 11 0.41 -4.81 -17.44
N LEU A 12 -0.26 -5.82 -18.00
CA LEU A 12 -1.22 -6.66 -17.27
C LEU A 12 -0.54 -7.42 -16.12
N ASN A 13 0.66 -7.95 -16.34
CA ASN A 13 1.43 -8.61 -15.28
C ASN A 13 1.80 -7.64 -14.16
N VAL A 14 2.26 -6.42 -14.50
CA VAL A 14 2.56 -5.38 -13.50
C VAL A 14 1.32 -5.00 -12.70
N GLN A 15 0.17 -4.85 -13.34
CA GLN A 15 -1.09 -4.57 -12.63
C GLN A 15 -1.48 -5.70 -11.68
N GLN A 16 -1.30 -6.95 -12.10
CA GLN A 16 -1.58 -8.11 -11.26
C GLN A 16 -0.62 -8.17 -10.07
N ASP A 17 0.67 -7.92 -10.26
CA ASP A 17 1.68 -7.91 -9.19
C ASP A 17 1.37 -6.83 -8.14
N LEU A 18 0.88 -5.66 -8.57
CA LEU A 18 0.45 -4.58 -7.67
C LEU A 18 -0.78 -4.98 -6.85
N LEU A 19 -1.77 -5.62 -7.49
CA LEU A 19 -2.95 -6.12 -6.79
C LEU A 19 -2.59 -7.22 -5.80
N ASP A 20 -1.67 -8.10 -6.15
CA ASP A 20 -1.18 -9.17 -5.28
C ASP A 20 -0.42 -8.59 -4.08
N THR A 21 0.37 -7.54 -4.30
CA THR A 21 1.06 -6.78 -3.24
C THR A 21 0.07 -6.13 -2.27
N ALA A 22 -0.96 -5.46 -2.80
CA ALA A 22 -2.02 -4.87 -1.98
C ALA A 22 -2.80 -5.94 -1.19
N ALA A 23 -3.13 -7.06 -1.84
CA ALA A 23 -3.81 -8.18 -1.21
C ALA A 23 -2.97 -8.82 -0.10
N PHE A 24 -1.64 -8.92 -0.30
CA PHE A 24 -0.72 -9.39 0.72
C PHE A 24 -0.74 -8.48 1.96
N ALA A 25 -0.62 -7.16 1.76
CA ALA A 25 -0.67 -6.20 2.86
C ALA A 25 -2.01 -6.26 3.62
N ALA A 26 -3.13 -6.38 2.91
CA ALA A 26 -4.46 -6.49 3.52
C ALA A 26 -4.62 -7.79 4.33
N LYS A 27 -4.14 -8.93 3.80
CA LYS A 27 -4.14 -10.21 4.50
C LYS A 27 -3.26 -10.16 5.75
N HIS A 28 -2.09 -9.54 5.67
CA HIS A 28 -1.22 -9.36 6.83
C HIS A 28 -1.93 -8.53 7.91
N TYR A 29 -2.55 -7.41 7.53
CA TYR A 29 -3.33 -6.60 8.47
C TYR A 29 -4.38 -7.46 9.20
N ALA A 30 -5.23 -8.17 8.45
CA ALA A 30 -6.28 -9.01 9.01
C ALA A 30 -5.74 -10.11 9.93
N ALA A 31 -4.62 -10.76 9.56
CA ALA A 31 -4.00 -11.82 10.37
C ALA A 31 -3.41 -11.32 11.69
N THR A 32 -3.15 -10.01 11.82
CA THR A 32 -2.59 -9.40 13.06
C THR A 32 -3.62 -8.67 13.90
N LEU A 33 -4.87 -8.59 13.44
CA LEU A 33 -5.90 -7.72 14.01
C LEU A 33 -6.18 -8.06 15.48
N ASP A 34 -6.34 -9.33 15.80
CA ASP A 34 -6.67 -9.81 17.15
C ASP A 34 -5.59 -9.49 18.20
N ALA A 35 -4.33 -9.35 17.76
CA ALA A 35 -3.20 -9.07 18.64
C ALA A 35 -2.85 -7.57 18.73
N ARG A 36 -3.51 -6.72 17.93
CA ARG A 36 -3.23 -5.29 17.90
C ARG A 36 -3.95 -4.55 19.02
N ALA A 37 -3.28 -3.51 19.52
CA ALA A 37 -3.93 -2.54 20.39
C ALA A 37 -4.97 -1.74 19.60
N VAL A 38 -6.06 -1.37 20.27
CA VAL A 38 -7.08 -0.47 19.70
C VAL A 38 -6.45 0.85 19.29
N PHE A 39 -5.56 1.40 20.13
CA PHE A 39 -4.82 2.62 19.82
C PHE A 39 -3.39 2.31 19.34
N PRO A 40 -2.92 2.91 18.22
CA PRO A 40 -1.57 2.71 17.72
C PRO A 40 -0.48 3.15 18.72
N GLY A 41 0.64 2.44 18.73
CA GLY A 41 1.79 2.81 19.55
C GLY A 41 2.49 4.09 19.06
N GLN A 42 3.21 4.77 19.96
CA GLN A 42 3.89 6.02 19.66
C GLN A 42 4.85 5.93 18.46
N THR A 43 5.58 4.81 18.33
CA THR A 43 6.49 4.58 17.19
C THR A 43 5.75 4.58 15.85
N ALA A 44 4.56 3.97 15.78
CA ALA A 44 3.74 3.95 14.57
C ALA A 44 3.23 5.35 14.23
N LEU A 45 2.82 6.13 15.25
CA LEU A 45 2.39 7.51 15.07
C LEU A 45 3.51 8.42 14.58
N THR A 46 4.71 8.31 15.15
CA THR A 46 5.88 9.09 14.72
C THR A 46 6.30 8.75 13.30
N ALA A 47 6.16 7.49 12.88
CA ALA A 47 6.48 7.06 11.52
C ALA A 47 5.56 7.70 10.45
N LEU A 48 4.37 8.20 10.83
CA LEU A 48 3.47 8.89 9.90
C LEU A 48 4.05 10.21 9.36
N ALA A 49 5.11 10.75 9.95
CA ALA A 49 5.77 11.95 9.46
C ALA A 49 6.28 11.80 8.00
N VAL A 50 6.49 10.56 7.53
CA VAL A 50 6.84 10.29 6.11
C VAL A 50 5.75 10.73 5.13
N PHE A 51 4.50 10.86 5.58
CA PHE A 51 3.38 11.32 4.76
C PHE A 51 3.23 12.85 4.75
N ASP A 52 3.98 13.57 5.58
CA ASP A 52 3.95 15.04 5.63
C ASP A 52 4.85 15.66 4.55
N GLU A 53 4.69 15.17 3.32
CA GLU A 53 5.37 15.66 2.13
C GLU A 53 4.35 16.26 1.15
N PRO A 54 4.76 17.21 0.29
CA PRO A 54 3.90 17.70 -0.78
C PRO A 54 3.43 16.54 -1.68
N ILE A 55 2.18 16.61 -2.14
CA ILE A 55 1.69 15.65 -3.13
C ILE A 55 2.51 15.81 -4.43
N PRO A 56 3.04 14.72 -5.01
CA PRO A 56 3.81 14.78 -6.25
C PRO A 56 2.99 15.37 -7.41
N GLU A 57 3.62 16.22 -8.22
CA GLU A 57 3.00 16.80 -9.43
C GLU A 57 2.91 15.78 -10.59
N ASP A 58 3.85 14.83 -10.62
CA ASP A 58 3.94 13.78 -11.63
C ASP A 58 3.52 12.40 -11.08
N PRO A 59 3.13 11.46 -11.97
CA PRO A 59 2.87 10.08 -11.57
C PRO A 59 4.06 9.46 -10.85
N CYS A 60 3.78 8.80 -9.73
CA CYS A 60 4.75 8.03 -8.95
C CYS A 60 4.56 6.53 -9.18
N ASP A 61 5.59 5.74 -8.86
CA ASP A 61 5.53 4.29 -8.92
C ASP A 61 4.49 3.77 -7.91
N PRO A 62 3.39 3.12 -8.37
CA PRO A 62 2.36 2.61 -7.47
C PRO A 62 2.88 1.55 -6.50
N GLY A 63 3.95 0.82 -6.84
CA GLY A 63 4.58 -0.16 -5.96
C GLY A 63 5.19 0.51 -4.72
N ILE A 64 5.91 1.62 -4.91
CA ILE A 64 6.47 2.44 -3.83
C ILE A 64 5.35 3.01 -2.95
N VAL A 65 4.24 3.46 -3.55
CA VAL A 65 3.09 3.95 -2.79
C VAL A 65 2.50 2.85 -1.91
N LEU A 66 2.27 1.65 -2.46
CA LEU A 66 1.77 0.51 -1.69
C LEU A 66 2.72 0.09 -0.56
N GLU A 67 4.02 0.06 -0.81
CA GLU A 67 5.03 -0.26 0.20
C GLU A 67 5.04 0.78 1.33
N THR A 68 5.00 2.07 0.99
CA THR A 68 4.99 3.16 1.98
C THR A 68 3.74 3.09 2.85
N LEU A 69 2.57 2.85 2.25
CA LEU A 69 1.30 2.68 2.98
C LEU A 69 1.33 1.46 3.89
N ALA A 70 1.81 0.31 3.42
CA ALA A 70 1.88 -0.90 4.21
C ALA A 70 2.87 -0.76 5.38
N THR A 71 4.00 -0.09 5.16
CA THR A 71 5.09 0.05 6.14
C THR A 71 4.77 1.07 7.22
N HIS A 72 4.24 2.24 6.84
CA HIS A 72 4.06 3.37 7.76
C HIS A 72 2.60 3.59 8.14
N GLY A 73 1.68 3.47 7.19
CA GLY A 73 0.25 3.68 7.43
C GLY A 73 -0.41 2.49 8.14
N GLY A 74 -0.11 1.28 7.69
CA GLY A 74 -0.67 0.04 8.22
C GLY A 74 -0.51 -0.11 9.74
N PRO A 75 0.67 0.10 10.34
CA PRO A 75 0.85 0.04 11.80
C PRO A 75 0.10 1.11 12.59
N ALA A 76 -0.24 2.23 11.96
CA ALA A 76 -0.90 3.37 12.60
C ALA A 76 -2.43 3.34 12.50
N THR A 77 -3.03 2.27 11.97
CA THR A 77 -4.48 2.10 11.93
C THR A 77 -5.04 1.66 13.27
N THR A 78 -6.17 2.25 13.66
CA THR A 78 -7.00 1.82 14.80
C THR A 78 -7.76 0.55 14.43
N ALA A 79 -7.64 -0.49 15.25
CA ALA A 79 -8.48 -1.69 15.17
C ALA A 79 -9.71 -1.53 16.07
N SER A 80 -10.90 -1.97 15.62
CA SER A 80 -12.14 -1.96 16.40
C SER A 80 -12.80 -3.34 16.42
#